data_AF-A0A5S4GSR9-F1
#
_entry.id   AF-A0A5S4GSR9-F1
#
_cell.length_a   1.000
_cell.length_b   1.000
_cell.length_c   1.000
_cell.angle_alpha   90.00
_cell.angle_beta   90.00
_cell.angle_gamma   90.00
#
_symmetry.space_group_name_H-M   'P 1'
#
loop_
_entity.id
_entity.type
_entity.pdbx_description
1 polymer ?
#
loop_
_entity_poly.entity_id
_entity_poly.type
_entity_poly.pdbx_seq_one_letter_code
_entity_poly.pdbx_strand_id
1 'polypeptide(L)'
;MNADAVPGRDLYVTSTSIGALRGRVDSELKVALTFVKDLCDTTSVASPGFGVLGELVMGGTYEDLREWAEKQIGNAEAVCDGWSAALAQAELNWRAAESASKVRYV
;
A
#
# COMPACT_ATOMS: atom_id res chain seq x y z
N MET A 1 31.41 32.34 7.82
CA MET A 1 32.05 31.34 6.93
C MET A 1 30.94 30.56 6.26
N ASN A 2 30.66 30.90 5.00
CA ASN A 2 29.63 30.26 4.20
C ASN A 2 30.20 28.92 3.74
N ALA A 3 29.55 27.82 4.15
CA ALA A 3 29.84 26.51 3.60
C ALA A 3 29.11 26.43 2.25
N ASP A 4 29.83 26.78 1.19
CA ASP A 4 29.36 26.69 -0.18
C ASP A 4 28.91 25.25 -0.48
N ALA A 5 27.66 25.15 -0.96
CA ALA A 5 27.15 23.91 -1.53
C ALA A 5 27.99 23.56 -2.77
N VAL A 6 28.51 22.33 -2.83
CA VAL A 6 29.19 21.81 -4.03
C VAL A 6 28.21 21.91 -5.21
N PRO A 7 28.53 22.67 -6.28
CA PRO A 7 27.64 22.79 -7.43
C PRO A 7 27.42 21.43 -8.09
N GLY A 8 26.16 21.03 -8.27
CA GLY A 8 25.79 19.90 -9.14
C GLY A 8 25.40 18.57 -8.47
N ARG A 9 25.27 18.51 -7.14
CA ARG A 9 24.69 17.32 -6.48
C ARG A 9 23.33 17.64 -5.87
N ASP A 10 22.28 17.17 -6.52
CA ASP A 10 20.94 17.18 -5.92
C ASP A 10 20.96 16.37 -4.62
N LEU A 11 20.73 17.07 -3.52
CA LEU A 11 20.56 16.48 -2.20
C LEU A 11 19.12 16.01 -2.05
N TYR A 12 18.92 14.90 -1.36
CA TYR A 12 17.60 14.33 -1.07
C TYR A 12 16.88 13.66 -2.26
N VAL A 13 17.58 13.35 -3.36
CA VAL A 13 16.97 12.67 -4.52
C VAL A 13 16.37 11.32 -4.12
N THR A 14 17.13 10.51 -3.38
CA THR A 14 16.71 9.15 -3.03
C THR A 14 15.61 9.19 -1.99
N SER A 15 15.77 9.98 -0.91
CA SER A 15 14.72 10.10 0.11
C SER A 15 13.42 10.69 -0.46
N THR A 16 13.49 11.69 -1.34
CA THR A 16 12.30 12.26 -2.01
C THR A 16 11.61 11.21 -2.90
N SER A 17 12.37 10.43 -3.65
CA SER A 17 11.82 9.38 -4.52
C SER A 17 11.12 8.27 -3.72
N ILE A 18 11.70 7.87 -2.58
CA ILE A 18 11.08 6.91 -1.65
C ILE A 18 9.79 7.50 -1.08
N GLY A 19 9.82 8.76 -0.64
CA GLY A 19 8.63 9.46 -0.14
C GLY A 19 7.50 9.54 -1.17
N ALA A 20 7.84 9.83 -2.44
CA ALA A 20 6.87 9.84 -3.54
C ALA A 20 6.28 8.45 -3.80
N LEU A 21 7.11 7.40 -3.80
CA LEU A 21 6.63 6.02 -3.95
C LEU A 21 5.71 5.62 -2.80
N ARG A 22 6.06 5.94 -1.55
CA ARG A 22 5.18 5.72 -0.39
C ARG A 22 3.85 6.45 -0.59
N GLY A 23 3.91 7.71 -1.01
CA GLY A 23 2.72 8.50 -1.32
C GLY A 23 1.77 7.78 -2.28
N ARG A 24 2.30 7.21 -3.37
CA ARG A 24 1.50 6.43 -4.34
C ARG A 24 0.94 5.14 -3.76
N VAL A 25 1.69 4.43 -2.93
CA VAL A 25 1.18 3.24 -2.22
C VAL A 25 -0.02 3.63 -1.34
N ASP A 26 0.10 4.72 -0.59
CA ASP A 26 -0.95 5.13 0.34
C ASP A 26 -2.17 5.78 -0.36
N SER A 27 -1.96 6.58 -1.40
CA SER A 27 -3.05 7.33 -2.04
C SER A 27 -3.68 6.64 -3.25
N GLU A 28 -2.96 5.75 -3.94
CA GLU A 28 -3.48 5.03 -5.11
C GLU A 28 -3.81 3.59 -4.74
N LEU A 29 -2.80 2.83 -4.30
CA LEU A 29 -2.94 1.38 -4.15
C LEU A 29 -3.86 0.99 -2.99
N LYS A 30 -3.67 1.58 -1.81
CA LYS A 30 -4.56 1.32 -0.67
C LYS A 30 -6.00 1.73 -0.96
N VAL A 31 -6.20 2.90 -1.55
CA VAL A 31 -7.54 3.38 -1.91
C VAL A 31 -8.22 2.42 -2.89
N ALA A 32 -7.49 1.92 -3.89
CA ALA A 32 -8.02 0.92 -4.81
C ALA A 32 -8.40 -0.40 -4.11
N LEU A 33 -7.58 -0.86 -3.16
CA LEU A 33 -7.88 -2.07 -2.38
C LEU A 33 -9.11 -1.89 -1.48
N THR A 34 -9.24 -0.77 -0.79
CA THR A 34 -10.43 -0.45 0.01
C THR A 34 -11.67 -0.38 -0.86
N PHE A 35 -11.59 0.21 -2.05
CA PHE A 35 -12.71 0.22 -2.99
C PHE A 35 -13.13 -1.19 -3.42
N VAL A 36 -12.18 -2.09 -3.72
CA VAL A 36 -12.49 -3.47 -4.09
C VAL A 36 -13.10 -4.23 -2.90
N LYS A 37 -12.62 -3.99 -1.69
CA LYS A 37 -13.20 -4.54 -0.46
C LYS A 37 -14.66 -4.14 -0.28
N ASP A 38 -14.95 -2.85 -0.41
CA ASP A 38 -16.32 -2.33 -0.31
C ASP A 38 -17.23 -2.96 -1.37
N LEU A 39 -16.72 -3.21 -2.58
CA LEU A 39 -17.47 -3.94 -3.60
C LEU A 39 -17.75 -5.39 -3.20
N CYS A 40 -16.80 -6.09 -2.60
CA CYS A 40 -17.03 -7.45 -2.10
C CYS A 40 -18.16 -7.49 -1.05
N ASP A 41 -18.26 -6.49 -0.18
CA ASP A 41 -19.35 -6.41 0.81
C ASP A 41 -20.72 -6.29 0.13
N THR A 42 -20.81 -5.61 -1.01
CA THR A 42 -22.06 -5.52 -1.79
C THR A 42 -22.47 -6.83 -2.46
N THR A 43 -21.58 -7.82 -2.54
CA THR A 43 -21.89 -9.13 -3.11
C THR A 43 -22.57 -10.07 -2.12
N SER A 44 -22.89 -9.65 -0.89
CA SER A 44 -23.64 -10.51 0.02
C SER A 44 -25.02 -10.89 -0.57
N VAL A 45 -25.27 -12.18 -0.75
CA VAL A 45 -26.56 -12.71 -1.21
C VAL A 45 -27.32 -13.27 0.00
N ALA A 46 -28.39 -12.59 0.42
CA ALA A 46 -29.20 -13.05 1.55
C ALA A 46 -30.01 -14.29 1.20
N SER A 47 -29.99 -15.32 2.07
CA SER A 47 -30.71 -16.58 1.86
C SER A 47 -32.25 -16.39 1.81
N PRO A 48 -32.98 -17.06 0.88
CA PRO A 48 -32.48 -17.97 -0.15
C PRO A 48 -32.25 -17.21 -1.46
N GLY A 49 -31.13 -16.48 -1.55
CA GLY A 49 -30.91 -15.50 -2.61
C GLY A 49 -30.58 -16.13 -3.96
N PHE A 50 -30.37 -17.45 -3.99
CA PHE A 50 -30.32 -18.25 -5.21
C PHE A 50 -31.60 -19.10 -5.44
N GLY A 51 -32.62 -18.92 -4.58
CA GLY A 51 -33.75 -19.84 -4.46
C GLY A 51 -33.36 -21.18 -3.83
N VAL A 52 -34.31 -21.94 -3.28
CA VAL A 52 -34.02 -23.18 -2.50
C VAL A 52 -33.14 -24.19 -3.26
N LEU A 53 -33.36 -24.36 -4.56
CA LEU A 53 -32.55 -25.26 -5.40
C LEU A 53 -31.17 -24.70 -5.73
N GLY A 54 -31.06 -23.39 -5.95
CA GLY A 54 -29.78 -22.73 -6.20
C GLY A 54 -28.92 -22.68 -4.93
N GLU A 55 -29.55 -22.50 -3.76
CA GLU A 55 -28.90 -22.55 -2.45
C GLU A 55 -28.26 -23.92 -2.19
N LEU A 56 -29.00 -25.00 -2.47
CA LEU A 56 -28.54 -26.37 -2.28
C LEU A 56 -27.33 -26.71 -3.16
N VAL A 57 -27.23 -26.10 -4.34
CA VAL A 57 -26.18 -26.39 -5.33
C VAL A 57 -25.00 -25.43 -5.23
N MET A 58 -25.23 -24.16 -4.96
CA MET A 58 -24.21 -23.10 -5.09
C MET A 58 -24.00 -22.27 -3.82
N GLY A 59 -24.90 -22.33 -2.82
CA GLY A 59 -24.81 -21.46 -1.64
C GLY A 59 -23.50 -21.62 -0.88
N GLY A 60 -23.06 -22.86 -0.63
CA GLY A 60 -21.79 -23.14 0.06
C GLY A 60 -20.57 -22.66 -0.72
N THR A 61 -20.46 -23.04 -1.99
CA THR A 61 -19.34 -22.62 -2.86
C THR A 61 -19.27 -21.09 -3.02
N TYR A 62 -20.41 -20.43 -3.08
CA TYR A 62 -20.48 -18.97 -3.16
C TYR A 62 -19.92 -18.30 -1.91
N GLU A 63 -20.32 -18.79 -0.73
CA GLU A 63 -19.84 -18.26 0.54
C GLU A 63 -18.33 -18.54 0.73
N ASP A 64 -17.86 -19.74 0.42
CA ASP A 64 -16.44 -20.09 0.46
C ASP A 64 -15.60 -19.16 -0.45
N LEU A 65 -16.10 -18.85 -1.64
CA LEU A 65 -15.43 -17.93 -2.57
C LEU A 65 -15.42 -16.50 -2.03
N ARG A 66 -16.49 -16.06 -1.37
CA ARG A 66 -16.61 -14.75 -0.75
C ARG A 66 -15.62 -14.58 0.40
N GLU A 67 -15.58 -15.56 1.31
CA GLU A 67 -14.61 -15.59 2.42
C GLU A 67 -13.17 -15.62 1.91
N TRP A 68 -12.90 -16.41 0.86
CA TRP A 68 -11.58 -16.45 0.24
C TRP A 68 -11.20 -15.10 -0.35
N ALA A 69 -12.10 -14.42 -1.07
CA ALA A 69 -11.86 -13.11 -1.65
C ALA A 69 -11.60 -12.05 -0.58
N GLU A 70 -12.43 -12.00 0.47
CA GLU A 70 -12.25 -11.10 1.61
C GLU A 70 -10.87 -11.30 2.26
N LYS A 71 -10.47 -12.54 2.47
CA LYS A 71 -9.15 -12.88 3.02
C LYS A 71 -8.01 -12.42 2.12
N GLN A 72 -8.10 -12.61 0.80
CA GLN A 72 -7.04 -12.17 -0.11
C GLN A 72 -6.92 -10.65 -0.15
N ILE A 73 -8.04 -9.92 -0.14
CA ILE A 73 -8.04 -8.46 -0.12
C ILE A 73 -7.45 -7.94 1.21
N GLY A 74 -7.84 -8.53 2.35
CA GLY A 74 -7.26 -8.19 3.64
C GLY A 74 -5.75 -8.43 3.72
N ASN A 75 -5.26 -9.54 3.13
CA ASN A 75 -3.82 -9.78 3.01
C ASN A 75 -3.12 -8.72 2.15
N ALA A 76 -3.75 -8.29 1.06
CA ALA A 76 -3.20 -7.25 0.19
C ALA A 76 -3.11 -5.89 0.90
N GLU A 77 -4.13 -5.51 1.68
CA GLU A 77 -4.11 -4.30 2.53
C GLU A 77 -2.93 -4.36 3.52
N ALA A 78 -2.77 -5.48 4.22
CA ALA A 78 -1.68 -5.67 5.18
C ALA A 78 -0.29 -5.59 4.54
N VAL A 79 -0.12 -6.11 3.32
CA VAL A 79 1.13 -5.97 2.56
C VAL A 79 1.41 -4.51 2.22
N CYS A 80 0.39 -3.75 1.81
CA CYS A 80 0.53 -2.32 1.50
C CYS A 80 0.91 -1.50 2.74
N ASP A 81 0.35 -1.83 3.91
CA ASP A 81 0.75 -1.24 5.19
C ASP A 81 2.21 -1.55 5.52
N GLY A 82 2.63 -2.80 5.32
CA GLY A 82 4.02 -3.21 5.49
C GLY A 82 4.98 -2.44 4.57
N TRP A 83 4.62 -2.25 3.31
CA TRP A 83 5.39 -1.45 2.36
C TRP A 83 5.46 0.01 2.75
N SER A 84 4.34 0.63 3.15
CA SER A 84 4.32 2.03 3.57
C SER A 84 5.23 2.26 4.79
N ALA A 85 5.15 1.38 5.80
CA ALA A 85 6.03 1.43 6.97
C ALA A 85 7.52 1.25 6.62
N ALA A 86 7.83 0.26 5.77
CA ALA A 86 9.21 0.02 5.33
C ALA A 86 9.78 1.19 4.52
N LEU A 87 8.98 1.77 3.62
CA LEU A 87 9.37 2.95 2.84
C LEU A 87 9.55 4.18 3.74
N ALA A 88 8.71 4.37 4.75
CA ALA A 88 8.88 5.44 5.73
C ALA A 88 10.23 5.34 6.46
N GLN A 89 10.60 4.13 6.90
CA GLN A 89 11.89 3.90 7.53
C GLN A 89 13.06 4.10 6.56
N ALA A 90 12.92 3.62 5.32
CA ALA A 90 13.93 3.78 4.29
C ALA A 90 14.15 5.27 3.93
N GLU A 91 13.08 6.05 3.83
CA GLU A 91 13.12 7.49 3.60
C GLU A 91 13.97 8.19 4.67
N LEU A 92 13.70 7.92 5.94
CA LEU A 92 14.43 8.50 7.07
C LEU A 92 15.91 8.12 7.04
N ASN A 93 16.21 6.85 6.81
CA ASN A 93 17.58 6.35 6.75
C ASN A 93 18.37 7.00 5.60
N TRP A 94 17.76 7.10 4.42
CA TRP A 94 18.37 7.76 3.27
C TRP A 94 18.56 9.25 3.51
N ARG A 95 17.60 9.93 4.11
CA ARG A 95 17.70 11.36 4.41
C ARG A 95 18.83 11.67 5.40
N ALA A 96 19.04 10.78 6.37
CA ALA A 96 20.18 10.87 7.28
C ALA A 96 21.51 10.64 6.54
N ALA A 97 21.60 9.60 5.70
CA ALA A 97 22.79 9.30 4.90
C ALA A 97 23.14 10.44 3.93
N GLU A 98 22.15 10.97 3.21
CA GLU A 98 22.31 12.11 2.30
C GLU A 98 22.77 13.35 3.04
N SER A 99 22.26 13.61 4.24
CA SER A 99 22.70 14.72 5.09
C SER A 99 24.14 14.55 5.59
N ALA A 100 24.54 13.34 5.96
CA ALA A 100 25.91 13.02 6.37
C ALA A 100 26.91 13.07 5.21
N SER A 101 26.46 12.82 3.98
CA SER A 101 27.30 12.85 2.76
C SER A 101 27.64 14.25 2.26
N LYS A 102 27.16 15.31 2.94
CA LYS A 102 27.55 16.70 2.67
C LYS A 102 29.03 16.89 3.02
N VAL A 103 29.90 16.71 2.03
CA VAL A 103 31.33 17.04 2.13
C VAL A 103 31.44 18.52 2.47
N ARG A 104 31.93 18.85 3.66
CA ARG A 104 32.41 20.20 3.98
C ARG A 104 33.81 20.31 3.40
N TYR A 105 33.97 21.03 2.28
CA TYR A 105 35.29 21.56 1.95
C TYR A 105 35.62 22.64 2.98
N VAL A 106 36.68 22.42 3.76
CA VAL A 106 37.28 23.39 4.69
C VAL A 106 38.40 24.12 3.98
#